data_AF-A0A8X6P6Y5-F1
#
_entry.id   AF-A0A8X6P6Y5-F1
#
_cell.length_a   1.000
_cell.length_b   1.000
_cell.length_c   1.000
_cell.angle_alpha   90.00
_cell.angle_beta   90.00
_cell.angle_gamma   90.00
#
_symmetry.space_group_name_H-M   'P 1'
#
loop_
_entity.id
_entity.type
_entity.pdbx_description
1 polymer ?
#
loop_
_entity_poly.entity_id
_entity_poly.type
_entity_poly.pdbx_seq_one_letter_code
_entity_poly.pdbx_strand_id
1 'polypeptide(L)' 'GESALIAAGGSVLGLGNDLLGSVRIPAHYSGIFAHKPSQGLVSNLGSVPPDRVDPSEKSPCTEAYKVLATGPMC' A
#
# COMPACT_ATOMS: atom_id res chain seq x y z
N GLY A 1 9.30 3.98 -5.48
CA GLY A 1 10.42 4.53 -4.70
C GLY A 1 10.98 3.44 -3.81
N GLU A 2 10.20 3.06 -2.81
CA GLU A 2 10.54 1.99 -1.85
C GLU A 2 11.17 0.74 -2.48
N SER A 3 10.55 0.17 -3.51
CA SER A 3 11.09 -1.05 -4.13
C SER A 3 12.50 -0.88 -4.70
N ALA A 4 12.79 0.28 -5.30
CA ALA A 4 14.10 0.60 -5.85
C ALA A 4 15.12 0.87 -4.75
N LEU A 5 14.70 1.49 -3.64
CA LEU A 5 15.56 1.74 -2.48
C LEU A 5 15.96 0.42 -1.78
N ILE A 6 15.01 -0.50 -1.62
CA ILE A 6 15.27 -1.84 -1.07
C ILE A 6 16.17 -2.63 -2.01
N ALA A 7 15.87 -2.64 -3.32
CA ALA A 7 16.71 -3.32 -4.31
C ALA A 7 18.14 -2.77 -4.37
N ALA A 8 18.33 -1.47 -4.11
CA ALA A 8 19.64 -0.83 -4.01
C ALA A 8 20.36 -1.08 -2.68
N GLY A 9 19.78 -1.84 -1.74
CA GLY A 9 20.33 -2.11 -0.41
C GLY A 9 20.26 -0.92 0.55
N GLY A 10 19.46 0.10 0.23
CA GLY A 10 19.28 1.29 1.08
C GLY A 10 18.30 1.09 2.24
N SER A 11 17.49 0.03 2.20
CA SER A 11 16.64 -0.43 3.30
C SER A 11 16.53 -1.96 3.28
N VAL A 12 16.32 -2.57 4.45
CA VAL A 12 16.09 -4.02 4.59
C VAL A 12 14.64 -4.38 4.30
N LEU A 13 13.70 -3.46 4.59
CA LEU A 13 12.26 -3.64 4.47
C LEU A 13 11.61 -2.31 4.08
N GLY A 14 10.50 -2.37 3.37
CA GLY A 14 9.65 -1.20 3.12
C GLY A 14 8.18 -1.50 3.33
N LEU A 15 7.39 -0.45 3.47
CA LEU A 15 5.94 -0.52 3.64
C LEU A 15 5.25 0.19 2.49
N GLY A 16 4.15 -0.37 2.01
CA GLY A 16 3.36 0.27 0.96
C GLY A 16 1.90 -0.16 0.96
N ASN A 17 1.08 0.69 0.36
CA ASN A 17 -0.33 0.42 0.14
C ASN A 17 -0.55 -0.22 -1.23
N ASP A 18 -1.27 -1.33 -1.25
CA ASP A 18 -1.61 -2.11 -2.45
C ASP A 18 -3.13 -2.07 -2.71
N LEU A 19 -3.52 -1.14 -3.57
CA LEU A 19 -4.90 -1.03 -4.08
C LEU A 19 -5.06 -1.83 -5.38
N LEU A 20 -4.21 -1.55 -6.36
CA LEU A 20 -4.22 -2.14 -7.71
C LEU A 20 -2.90 -2.86 -8.05
N GLY A 21 -2.12 -3.25 -7.04
CA GLY A 21 -0.78 -3.82 -7.25
C GLY A 21 0.35 -2.82 -7.12
N SER A 22 0.11 -1.64 -6.54
CA SER A 22 1.11 -0.57 -6.35
C SER A 22 2.34 -0.98 -5.52
N VAL A 23 2.30 -2.11 -4.83
CA VAL A 23 3.46 -2.71 -4.15
C VAL A 23 4.02 -3.87 -4.97
N ARG A 24 3.15 -4.73 -5.51
CA ARG A 24 3.52 -5.92 -6.31
C ARG A 24 4.17 -5.59 -7.66
N ILE A 25 3.65 -4.61 -8.39
CA ILE A 25 4.16 -4.19 -9.70
C ILE A 25 5.60 -3.64 -9.60
N PRO A 26 5.89 -2.64 -8.75
CA PRO A 26 7.25 -2.12 -8.66
C PRO A 26 8.22 -3.11 -7.99
N ALA A 27 7.75 -3.98 -7.10
CA ALA A 27 8.55 -5.08 -6.57
C ALA A 27 8.98 -6.05 -7.66
N HIS A 28 8.05 -6.43 -8.56
CA HIS A 28 8.37 -7.26 -9.73
C HIS A 28 9.42 -6.62 -10.64
N TYR A 29 9.32 -5.32 -10.92
CA TYR A 29 10.31 -4.61 -11.74
C TYR A 29 11.66 -4.39 -11.04
N SER A 30 11.69 -4.37 -9.70
CA SER A 30 12.92 -4.16 -8.92
C SER A 30 13.56 -5.48 -8.46
N GLY A 31 12.95 -6.63 -8.74
CA GLY A 31 13.47 -7.95 -8.37
C GLY A 31 13.33 -8.30 -6.89
N ILE A 32 12.40 -7.68 -6.17
CA ILE A 32 12.16 -7.90 -4.73
C ILE A 32 10.80 -8.54 -4.50
N PHE A 33 10.59 -9.07 -3.30
CA PHE A 33 9.31 -9.62 -2.86
C PHE A 33 8.39 -8.52 -2.30
N ALA A 34 7.09 -8.72 -2.48
CA ALA A 34 6.05 -7.88 -1.91
C ALA A 34 4.90 -8.75 -1.43
N HIS A 35 4.43 -8.50 -0.20
CA HIS A 35 3.29 -9.21 0.36
C HIS A 35 2.07 -8.30 0.44
N LYS A 36 1.00 -8.69 -0.25
CA LYS A 36 -0.34 -8.10 -0.07
C LYS A 36 -1.12 -8.99 0.92
N PRO A 37 -1.25 -8.60 2.19
CA PRO A 37 -2.04 -9.35 3.14
C PRO A 37 -3.54 -9.31 2.79
N SER A 38 -4.30 -10.21 3.40
CA SER A 38 -5.77 -10.16 3.36
C SER A 38 -6.28 -8.78 3.79
N GLN A 39 -7.35 -8.32 3.14
CA GLN A 39 -7.95 -7.02 3.44
C GLN A 39 -8.37 -6.94 4.91
N GLY A 40 -8.11 -5.79 5.53
CA GLY A 40 -8.41 -5.56 6.95
C GLY A 40 -7.47 -6.23 7.95
N LEU A 41 -6.49 -7.04 7.51
CA LEU A 41 -5.50 -7.64 8.41
C LEU A 41 -4.55 -6.59 9.00
N VAL A 42 -4.16 -5.60 8.19
CA VAL A 42 -3.34 -4.46 8.61
C VAL A 42 -4.22 -3.22 8.61
N SER A 43 -4.17 -2.45 9.70
CA SER A 43 -4.90 -1.19 9.81
C SER A 43 -4.36 -0.17 8.80
N ASN A 44 -5.25 0.41 8.02
CA ASN A 44 -4.93 1.51 7.10
C ASN A 44 -5.21 2.89 7.74
N LEU A 45 -5.42 2.95 9.06
CA LEU A 45 -5.66 4.21 9.77
C LEU A 45 -4.44 5.13 9.65
N GLY A 46 -4.67 6.40 9.30
CA GLY A 46 -3.60 7.37 9.07
C GLY A 46 -2.96 7.30 7.68
N SER A 47 -3.38 6.33 6.86
CA SER A 47 -3.07 6.31 5.43
C SER A 47 -3.85 7.42 4.72
N VAL A 48 -3.19 8.08 3.77
CA VAL A 48 -3.69 9.21 2.97
C VAL A 48 -4.53 8.66 1.80
N PRO A 49 -5.58 9.33 1.27
CA PRO A 49 -5.84 10.78 1.27
C PRO A 49 -6.76 11.22 2.41
N PRO A 50 -6.38 12.23 3.20
CA PRO A 50 -7.12 12.65 4.38
C PRO A 50 -8.36 13.54 4.09
N ASP A 51 -8.92 13.57 2.88
CA ASP A 51 -9.84 14.66 2.45
C ASP A 51 -11.33 14.53 2.85
N ARG A 52 -11.79 13.53 3.63
CA ARG A 52 -13.21 13.46 4.04
C ARG A 52 -13.38 13.08 5.51
N VAL A 53 -13.28 14.10 6.35
CA VAL A 53 -13.62 14.07 7.80
C VAL A 53 -15.14 13.94 8.03
N ASP A 54 -15.92 13.69 6.99
CA ASP A 54 -17.36 13.43 7.08
C ASP A 54 -17.65 11.92 6.92
N PRO A 55 -18.03 11.19 7.99
CA PRO A 55 -18.50 9.81 7.90
C PRO A 55 -19.74 9.62 6.99
N SER A 56 -20.31 10.70 6.46
CA SER A 56 -21.47 10.71 5.55
C SER A 56 -21.10 10.74 4.06
N GLU A 57 -19.85 11.02 3.68
CA GLU A 57 -19.49 11.28 2.29
C GLU A 57 -19.07 9.99 1.56
N LYS A 58 -20.07 9.30 0.99
CA LYS A 58 -19.92 8.12 0.12
C LYS A 58 -19.34 8.52 -1.24
N SER A 59 -18.06 8.84 -1.26
CA SER A 59 -17.33 9.12 -2.49
C SER A 59 -16.88 7.83 -3.17
N PRO A 60 -16.77 7.81 -4.51
CA PRO A 60 -16.17 6.67 -5.22
C PRO A 60 -14.71 6.41 -4.78
N CYS A 61 -14.00 7.40 -4.23
CA CYS A 61 -12.65 7.25 -3.67
C CYS A 61 -12.66 6.45 -2.34
N THR A 62 -13.72 6.59 -1.54
CA THR A 62 -13.89 5.92 -0.24
C THR A 62 -14.15 4.41 -0.40
N GLU A 63 -14.87 4.01 -1.46
CA GLU A 63 -15.11 2.60 -1.77
C GLU A 63 -13.84 1.86 -2.19
N ALA A 64 -12.92 2.55 -2.88
CA ALA A 64 -11.61 1.99 -3.20
C ALA A 64 -10.81 1.67 -1.93
N TYR A 65 -10.98 2.43 -0.85
CA TYR A 65 -10.32 2.18 0.42
C TYR A 65 -10.70 0.83 1.07
N LYS A 66 -11.87 0.25 0.73
CA LYS A 66 -12.25 -1.09 1.20
C LYS A 66 -11.36 -2.19 0.65
N VAL A 67 -10.80 -2.00 -0.55
CA VAL A 67 -9.94 -2.99 -1.19
C VAL A 67 -8.44 -2.72 -1.01
N LEU A 68 -8.10 -1.63 -0.33
CA LEU A 68 -6.75 -1.24 0.06
C LEU A 68 -6.18 -2.21 1.10
N ALA A 69 -4.97 -2.70 0.87
CA ALA A 69 -4.22 -3.47 1.85
C ALA A 69 -2.82 -2.86 2.01
N THR A 70 -2.38 -2.65 3.25
CA THR A 70 -1.00 -2.24 3.54
C THR A 70 -0.16 -3.47 3.83
N GLY A 71 1.04 -3.55 3.23
CA GLY A 71 1.91 -4.71 3.40
C GLY A 71 3.39 -4.41 3.17
N PRO A 72 4.28 -5.36 3.54
CA PRO A 72 5.72 -5.20 3.44
C PRO A 72 6.30 -5.55 2.06
N MET A 73 7.49 -5.01 1.80
CA MET A 73 8.40 -5.35 0.69
C MET A 73 9.78 -5.70 1.23
N CYS A 74 10.46 -6.68 0.61
CA CYS A 74 11.83 -7.09 0.93
C CYS A 74 12.55 -7.67 -0.28
#